data_AF-A0A434RUG0-F1
#
_entry.id   AF-A0A434RUG0-F1
#
_cell.length_a   1.000
_cell.length_b   1.000
_cell.length_c   1.000
_cell.angle_alpha   90.00
_cell.angle_beta   90.00
_cell.angle_gamma   90.00
#
_symmetry.space_group_name_H-M   'P 1'
#
loop_
_entity.id
_entity.type
_entity.pdbx_description
1 polymer ?
#
loop_
_entity_poly.entity_id
_entity_poly.type
_entity_poly.pdbx_seq_one_letter_code
_entity_poly.pdbx_strand_id
1 'polypeptide(L)'
;MAILAAVHHLTHYKYDRPVVLGPQVIRLHPAPHSRTKVLSHSLKVEPKNHFVNLQQDPYGNFLARFVFPEPVTELKIQVDLVADMTVYNPFDFFVEESAENFPFEYPEEIRQDLAIYRTPEPAGPLLSAFLKTIDRSPTNTVNFLVGLNARLQREIAYIVRMETGVYSPEETLAAGKGSCRDSSWLLVQILRNLGIAARFVSGYLI
;
A
#
# COMPACT_ATOMS: atom_id res chain seq x y z
N MET A 1 11.19 26.65 -3.87
CA MET A 1 9.96 26.98 -4.63
C MET A 1 9.04 25.77 -4.45
N ALA A 2 7.90 25.90 -3.77
CA ALA A 2 7.02 24.76 -3.53
C ALA A 2 6.24 24.46 -4.82
N ILE A 3 6.39 23.25 -5.35
CA ILE A 3 5.57 22.76 -6.46
C ILE A 3 4.25 22.30 -5.84
N LEU A 4 3.12 22.83 -6.30
CA LEU A 4 1.81 22.36 -5.89
C LEU A 4 1.23 21.48 -6.99
N ALA A 5 0.79 20.28 -6.64
CA ALA A 5 0.13 19.37 -7.56
C ALA A 5 -1.35 19.24 -7.18
N ALA A 6 -2.24 19.51 -8.12
CA ALA A 6 -3.66 19.23 -7.99
C ALA A 6 -3.96 17.88 -8.64
N VAL A 7 -4.62 16.99 -7.90
CA VAL A 7 -5.07 15.69 -8.40
C VAL A 7 -6.59 15.67 -8.42
N HIS A 8 -7.14 15.26 -9.56
CA HIS A 8 -8.54 14.94 -9.75
C HIS A 8 -8.67 13.44 -10.05
N HIS A 9 -9.37 12.71 -9.19
CA HIS A 9 -9.69 11.30 -9.37
C HIS A 9 -11.21 11.17 -9.46
N LEU A 10 -11.71 10.63 -10.57
CA LEU A 10 -13.09 10.18 -10.70
C LEU A 10 -13.15 8.67 -10.97
N THR A 11 -13.75 7.92 -10.05
CA THR A 11 -14.23 6.56 -10.31
C THR A 11 -15.72 6.63 -10.58
N HIS A 12 -16.17 6.20 -11.76
CA HIS A 12 -17.58 6.24 -12.16
C HIS A 12 -18.07 4.88 -12.63
N TYR A 13 -18.97 4.28 -11.85
CA TYR A 13 -19.73 3.10 -12.25
C TYR A 13 -21.06 3.53 -12.84
N LYS A 14 -21.39 3.01 -14.02
CA LYS A 14 -22.71 3.14 -14.64
C LYS A 14 -23.32 1.76 -14.79
N TYR A 15 -24.58 1.63 -14.41
CA TYR A 15 -25.34 0.39 -14.47
C TYR A 15 -26.37 0.49 -15.60
N ASP A 16 -26.57 -0.62 -16.30
CA ASP A 16 -27.55 -0.78 -17.38
C ASP A 16 -29.01 -0.80 -16.87
N ARG A 17 -29.18 -1.04 -15.56
CA ARG A 17 -30.45 -1.03 -14.83
C ARG A 17 -30.26 -0.53 -13.40
N PRO A 18 -31.33 -0.12 -12.69
CA PRO A 18 -31.23 0.23 -11.27
C PRO A 18 -30.72 -0.95 -10.43
N VAL A 19 -29.72 -0.69 -9.58
CA VAL A 19 -29.13 -1.68 -8.67
C VAL A 19 -29.19 -1.19 -7.23
N VAL A 20 -29.36 -2.13 -6.29
CA VAL A 20 -29.21 -1.84 -4.86
C VAL A 20 -27.75 -2.04 -4.48
N LEU A 21 -27.11 -0.98 -3.98
CA LEU A 21 -25.73 -1.06 -3.50
C LEU A 21 -25.70 -1.57 -2.06
N GLY A 22 -24.86 -2.57 -1.80
CA GLY A 22 -24.45 -2.88 -0.43
C GLY A 22 -23.65 -1.72 0.18
N PRO A 23 -23.37 -1.75 1.51
CA PRO A 23 -22.50 -0.76 2.13
C PRO A 23 -21.15 -0.64 1.42
N GLN A 24 -20.76 0.58 1.05
CA GLN A 24 -19.50 0.87 0.38
C GLN A 24 -18.48 1.40 1.39
N VAL A 25 -17.24 0.95 1.32
CA VAL A 25 -16.14 1.47 2.17
C VAL A 25 -15.09 2.10 1.26
N ILE A 26 -14.95 3.42 1.35
CA ILE A 26 -14.03 4.20 0.54
C ILE A 26 -12.83 4.61 1.41
N ARG A 27 -11.62 4.29 0.96
CA ARG A 27 -10.33 4.57 1.64
C ARG A 27 -9.50 5.63 0.93
N LEU A 28 -10.14 6.54 0.20
CA LEU A 28 -9.48 7.58 -0.60
C LEU A 28 -9.26 8.88 0.19
N HIS A 29 -8.87 8.74 1.45
CA HIS A 29 -8.47 9.85 2.32
C HIS A 29 -6.97 9.73 2.60
N PRO A 30 -6.17 10.82 2.46
CA PRO A 30 -4.74 10.78 2.70
C PRO A 30 -4.39 10.23 4.09
N ALA A 31 -3.34 9.40 4.16
CA ALA A 31 -2.88 8.87 5.44
C ALA A 31 -2.37 10.02 6.34
N PRO A 32 -2.74 10.06 7.64
CA PRO A 32 -2.39 11.17 8.52
C PRO A 32 -0.88 11.29 8.77
N HIS A 33 -0.15 10.19 8.59
CA HIS A 33 1.30 10.10 8.76
C HIS A 33 2.09 10.28 7.45
N SER A 34 1.44 10.74 6.38
CA SER A 34 2.12 11.10 5.13
C SER A 34 3.05 12.29 5.34
N ARG A 35 4.30 12.19 4.90
CA ARG A 35 5.25 13.32 4.88
C ARG A 35 4.85 14.41 3.90
N THR A 36 4.22 14.03 2.78
CA THR A 36 3.68 14.98 1.80
C THR A 36 2.48 15.68 2.41
N LYS A 37 2.57 17.01 2.55
CA LYS A 37 1.50 17.83 3.10
C LYS A 37 0.37 17.97 2.08
N VAL A 38 -0.83 17.55 2.47
CA VAL A 38 -2.06 17.77 1.67
C VAL A 38 -2.70 19.08 2.13
N LEU A 39 -2.71 20.08 1.25
CA LEU A 39 -3.20 21.43 1.54
C LEU A 39 -4.72 21.49 1.49
N SER A 40 -5.34 20.71 0.61
CA SER A 40 -6.78 20.55 0.54
C SER A 40 -7.13 19.15 0.05
N HIS A 41 -8.27 18.62 0.53
CA HIS A 41 -8.83 17.34 0.13
C HIS A 41 -10.35 17.45 0.15
N SER A 42 -11.01 16.84 -0.83
CA SER A 42 -12.44 16.62 -0.81
C SER A 42 -12.77 15.23 -1.35
N LEU A 43 -13.76 14.58 -0.74
CA LEU A 43 -14.35 13.33 -1.20
C LEU A 43 -15.83 13.59 -1.46
N LYS A 44 -16.25 13.54 -2.71
CA LYS A 44 -17.64 13.70 -3.14
C LYS A 44 -18.15 12.37 -3.67
N VAL A 45 -19.31 11.93 -3.19
CA VAL A 45 -19.93 10.67 -3.61
C VAL A 45 -21.34 10.95 -4.09
N GLU A 46 -21.68 10.44 -5.26
CA GLU A 46 -23.04 10.50 -5.83
C GLU A 46 -23.59 9.08 -6.02
N PRO A 47 -24.91 8.85 -5.83
CA PRO A 47 -25.97 9.85 -5.64
C PRO A 47 -25.97 10.51 -4.25
N LYS A 48 -26.50 11.74 -4.13
CA LYS A 48 -26.48 12.53 -2.88
C LYS A 48 -27.34 11.96 -1.75
N ASN A 49 -28.37 11.17 -2.08
CA ASN A 49 -29.20 10.49 -1.09
C ASN A 49 -28.45 9.27 -0.54
N HIS A 50 -27.62 9.48 0.47
CA HIS A 50 -26.88 8.44 1.16
C HIS A 50 -26.63 8.80 2.62
N PHE A 51 -26.34 7.77 3.42
CA PHE A 51 -25.76 7.93 4.73
C PHE A 51 -24.25 7.75 4.65
N VAL A 52 -23.49 8.61 5.33
CA VAL A 52 -22.04 8.48 5.46
C VAL A 52 -21.65 8.40 6.93
N ASN A 53 -20.76 7.47 7.25
CA ASN A 53 -20.11 7.39 8.56
C ASN A 53 -18.60 7.35 8.37
N LEU A 54 -17.90 8.27 9.03
CA LEU A 54 -16.44 8.34 9.01
C LEU A 54 -15.88 7.56 10.19
N GLN A 55 -14.92 6.69 9.93
CA GLN A 55 -14.32 5.79 10.91
C GLN A 55 -12.81 5.73 10.72
N GLN A 56 -12.12 5.14 11.70
CA GLN A 56 -10.73 4.74 11.59
C GLN A 56 -10.61 3.26 11.94
N ASP A 57 -9.87 2.50 11.13
CA ASP A 57 -9.59 1.09 11.42
C ASP A 57 -8.42 0.93 12.42
N PRO A 58 -8.19 -0.28 12.98
CA PRO A 58 -7.09 -0.53 13.90
C PRO A 58 -5.69 -0.27 13.33
N TYR A 59 -5.55 -0.16 12.00
CA TYR A 59 -4.29 0.16 11.33
C TYR A 59 -4.11 1.66 11.10
N GLY A 60 -5.06 2.47 11.59
CA GLY A 60 -5.04 3.91 11.48
C GLY A 60 -5.55 4.45 10.14
N ASN A 61 -6.14 3.62 9.27
CA ASN A 61 -6.68 4.07 7.99
C ASN A 61 -8.04 4.75 8.20
N PHE A 62 -8.24 5.89 7.55
CA PHE A 62 -9.54 6.54 7.50
C PHE A 62 -10.47 5.82 6.52
N LEU A 63 -11.67 5.51 6.98
CA LEU A 63 -12.72 4.85 6.23
C LEU A 63 -13.93 5.77 6.12
N ALA A 64 -14.43 5.98 4.91
CA ALA A 64 -15.74 6.58 4.69
C ALA A 64 -16.73 5.48 4.27
N ARG A 65 -17.66 5.14 5.16
CA ARG A 65 -18.67 4.11 4.91
C ARG A 65 -19.96 4.74 4.40
N PHE A 66 -20.35 4.41 3.17
CA PHE A 66 -21.56 4.91 2.52
C PHE A 66 -22.64 3.83 2.45
N VAL A 67 -23.88 4.20 2.73
CA VAL A 67 -25.06 3.36 2.57
C VAL A 67 -26.10 4.11 1.76
N PHE A 68 -26.58 3.50 0.68
CA PHE A 68 -27.55 4.09 -0.24
C PHE A 68 -28.92 3.44 0.00
N PRO A 69 -29.95 4.21 0.38
CA PRO A 69 -31.27 3.67 0.69
C PRO A 69 -32.07 3.28 -0.56
N GLU A 70 -31.76 3.87 -1.71
CA GLU A 70 -32.53 3.72 -2.95
C GLU A 70 -31.70 3.01 -4.03
N PRO A 71 -32.34 2.26 -4.96
CA PRO A 71 -31.67 1.76 -6.15
C PRO A 71 -31.05 2.89 -6.96
N VAL A 72 -29.85 2.67 -7.49
CA VAL A 72 -29.09 3.67 -8.25
C VAL A 72 -28.77 3.16 -9.65
N THR A 73 -28.61 4.08 -10.61
CA THR A 73 -28.11 3.78 -11.96
C THR A 73 -26.65 4.17 -12.15
N GLU A 74 -26.06 4.88 -11.19
CA GLU A 74 -24.64 5.21 -11.16
C GLU A 74 -24.11 5.33 -9.74
N LEU A 75 -22.80 5.12 -9.59
CA LEU A 75 -22.02 5.47 -8.40
C LEU A 75 -20.80 6.27 -8.86
N LYS A 76 -20.69 7.51 -8.40
CA LYS A 76 -19.52 8.36 -8.66
C LYS A 76 -18.78 8.62 -7.37
N ILE A 77 -17.47 8.41 -7.40
CA ILE A 77 -16.56 8.69 -6.31
C ILE A 77 -15.52 9.66 -6.86
N GLN A 78 -15.59 10.90 -6.42
CA GLN A 78 -14.70 11.98 -6.83
C GLN A 78 -13.80 12.39 -5.67
N VAL A 79 -12.51 12.45 -5.92
CA VAL A 79 -11.51 13.02 -5.02
C VAL A 79 -10.78 14.15 -5.71
N ASP A 80 -10.80 15.31 -5.08
CA ASP A 80 -9.97 16.45 -5.45
C ASP A 80 -9.00 16.71 -4.31
N LEU A 81 -7.70 16.78 -4.59
CA LEU A 81 -6.69 17.12 -3.57
C LEU A 81 -5.62 18.04 -4.15
N VAL A 82 -5.01 18.86 -3.28
CA VAL A 82 -3.82 19.65 -3.58
C VAL A 82 -2.70 19.22 -2.66
N ALA A 83 -1.62 18.70 -3.22
CA ALA A 83 -0.43 18.25 -2.50
C ALA A 83 0.72 19.24 -2.66
N ASP A 84 1.43 19.49 -1.56
CA ASP A 84 2.70 20.20 -1.56
C ASP A 84 3.83 19.22 -1.93
N MET A 85 4.37 19.37 -3.14
CA MET A 85 5.44 18.54 -3.71
C MET A 85 6.83 19.11 -3.41
N THR A 86 6.97 19.87 -2.32
CA THR A 86 8.29 20.27 -1.82
C THR A 86 9.15 19.03 -1.59
N VAL A 87 10.30 19.00 -2.24
CA VAL A 87 11.24 17.87 -2.14
C VAL A 87 11.74 17.77 -0.70
N TYR A 88 11.63 16.58 -0.13
CA TYR A 88 12.23 16.21 1.14
C TYR A 88 13.18 15.03 0.94
N ASN A 89 14.16 14.87 1.81
CA ASN A 89 15.04 13.71 1.78
C ASN A 89 14.29 12.48 2.31
N PRO A 90 14.05 11.43 1.49
CA PRO A 90 13.34 10.24 1.94
C PRO A 90 14.13 9.44 2.99
N PHE A 91 15.44 9.67 3.11
CA PHE A 91 16.34 9.07 4.10
C PHE A 91 16.59 9.96 5.32
N ASP A 92 15.82 11.04 5.49
CA ASP A 92 15.92 11.92 6.67
C ASP A 92 15.18 11.29 7.85
N PHE A 93 15.74 10.22 8.41
CA PHE A 93 15.27 9.52 9.59
C PHE A 93 16.45 8.82 10.28
N PHE A 94 16.29 8.50 11.56
CA PHE A 94 17.23 7.66 12.30
C PHE A 94 16.73 6.22 12.33
N VAL A 95 17.68 5.28 12.28
CA VAL A 95 17.44 3.88 12.58
C VAL A 95 17.90 3.64 14.01
N GLU A 96 17.09 2.92 14.79
CA GLU A 96 17.47 2.49 16.14
C GLU A 96 18.78 1.67 16.08
N GLU A 97 19.65 1.84 17.08
CA GLU A 97 20.97 1.18 17.13
C GLU A 97 20.83 -0.35 16.96
N SER A 98 19.82 -0.94 17.61
CA SER A 98 19.50 -2.37 17.52
C SER A 98 19.17 -2.86 16.10
N ALA A 99 18.76 -1.97 15.20
CA ALA A 99 18.35 -2.27 13.84
C ALA A 99 19.30 -1.64 12.79
N GLU A 100 20.43 -1.06 13.19
CA GLU A 100 21.37 -0.42 12.27
C GLU A 100 21.90 -1.40 11.22
N ASN A 101 22.15 -2.65 11.62
CA ASN A 101 22.64 -3.72 10.76
C ASN A 101 21.64 -4.88 10.67
N PHE A 102 21.35 -5.33 9.45
CA PHE A 102 20.59 -6.54 9.18
C PHE A 102 21.53 -7.76 9.25
N PRO A 103 21.11 -8.90 9.82
CA PRO A 103 19.82 -9.15 10.49
C PRO A 103 19.75 -8.56 11.91
N PHE A 104 18.54 -8.19 12.32
CA PHE A 104 18.24 -7.69 13.66
C PHE A 104 16.94 -8.29 14.21
N GLU A 105 16.70 -8.13 15.51
CA GLU A 105 15.44 -8.48 16.16
C GLU A 105 14.76 -7.25 16.73
N TYR A 106 13.42 -7.21 16.63
CA TYR A 106 12.64 -6.18 17.32
C TYR A 106 12.63 -6.41 18.84
N PRO A 107 12.66 -5.32 19.64
CA PRO A 107 12.45 -5.40 21.09
C PRO A 107 11.18 -6.19 21.44
N GLU A 108 11.23 -6.93 22.55
CA GLU A 108 10.11 -7.77 23.01
C GLU A 108 8.82 -6.96 23.16
N GLU A 109 8.95 -5.74 23.70
CA GLU A 109 7.87 -4.81 24.05
C GLU A 109 6.95 -4.48 22.87
N ILE A 110 7.49 -4.42 21.65
CA ILE A 110 6.71 -4.08 20.43
C ILE A 110 6.51 -5.28 19.51
N ARG A 111 7.05 -6.45 19.86
CA ARG A 111 7.07 -7.62 18.98
C ARG A 111 5.67 -8.13 18.68
N GLN A 112 4.82 -8.19 19.70
CA GLN A 112 3.43 -8.64 19.56
C GLN A 112 2.61 -7.65 18.72
N ASP A 113 2.78 -6.35 18.93
CA ASP A 113 2.09 -5.31 18.15
C ASP A 113 2.50 -5.34 16.68
N LEU A 114 3.76 -5.69 16.40
CA LEU A 114 4.29 -5.84 15.04
C LEU A 114 3.97 -7.19 14.39
N ALA A 115 3.36 -8.14 15.10
CA ALA A 115 3.16 -9.51 14.60
C ALA A 115 2.39 -9.53 13.27
N ILE A 116 1.38 -8.66 13.09
CA ILE A 116 0.61 -8.56 11.85
C ILE A 116 1.44 -8.05 10.65
N TYR A 117 2.51 -7.30 10.92
CA TYR A 117 3.41 -6.78 9.90
C TYR A 117 4.61 -7.70 9.66
N ARG A 118 4.85 -8.69 10.53
CA ARG A 118 5.97 -9.62 10.46
C ARG A 118 5.58 -11.03 10.04
N THR A 119 4.34 -11.45 10.28
CA THR A 119 3.89 -12.82 9.98
C THR A 119 3.73 -12.99 8.47
N PRO A 120 4.57 -13.82 7.82
CA PRO A 120 4.44 -14.08 6.39
C PRO A 120 3.29 -15.05 6.11
N GLU A 121 2.78 -15.02 4.89
CA GLU A 121 2.03 -16.15 4.35
C GLU A 121 2.97 -17.36 4.15
N PRO A 122 2.45 -18.60 4.17
CA PRO A 122 3.27 -19.78 3.90
C PRO A 122 4.06 -19.64 2.59
N ALA A 123 5.38 -19.73 2.67
CA ALA A 123 6.25 -19.60 1.51
C ALA A 123 6.16 -20.87 0.64
N GLY A 124 5.82 -20.69 -0.64
CA GLY A 124 5.88 -21.75 -1.63
C GLY A 124 7.31 -22.05 -2.09
N PRO A 125 7.48 -22.99 -3.05
CA PRO A 125 8.79 -23.41 -3.52
C PRO A 125 9.61 -22.28 -4.16
N LEU A 126 9.00 -21.39 -4.96
CA LEU A 126 9.72 -20.32 -5.64
C LEU A 126 10.16 -19.23 -4.68
N LEU A 127 9.28 -18.82 -3.76
CA LEU A 127 9.64 -17.85 -2.73
C LEU A 127 10.71 -18.44 -1.80
N SER A 128 10.60 -19.70 -1.41
CA SER A 128 11.62 -20.40 -0.61
C SER A 128 12.97 -20.45 -1.33
N ALA A 129 12.98 -20.73 -2.64
CA ALA A 129 14.19 -20.72 -3.45
C ALA A 129 14.78 -19.31 -3.52
N PHE A 130 13.96 -18.29 -3.77
CA PHE A 130 14.38 -16.89 -3.80
C PHE A 130 15.01 -16.47 -2.46
N LEU A 131 14.36 -16.77 -1.33
CA LEU A 131 14.85 -16.44 0.01
C LEU A 131 16.22 -17.04 0.34
N LYS A 132 16.56 -18.21 -0.23
CA LYS A 132 17.89 -18.83 -0.09
C LYS A 132 18.99 -18.09 -0.83
N THR A 133 18.64 -17.29 -1.84
CA THR A 133 19.60 -16.47 -2.61
C THR A 133 19.92 -15.13 -1.95
N ILE A 134 19.23 -14.79 -0.86
CA ILE A 134 19.43 -13.52 -0.16
C ILE A 134 20.62 -13.69 0.79
N ASP A 135 21.68 -12.91 0.59
CA ASP A 135 22.78 -12.81 1.52
C ASP A 135 22.29 -12.20 2.85
N ARG A 136 22.60 -12.88 3.95
CA ARG A 136 22.25 -12.47 5.31
C ARG A 136 23.48 -12.09 6.13
N SER A 137 24.62 -11.88 5.48
CA SER A 137 25.80 -11.31 6.11
C SER A 137 25.49 -9.91 6.68
N PRO A 138 26.05 -9.56 7.85
CA PRO A 138 25.81 -8.25 8.45
C PRO A 138 26.07 -7.09 7.50
N THR A 139 25.06 -6.25 7.30
CA THR A 139 25.15 -5.04 6.48
C THR A 139 24.20 -3.99 7.01
N ASN A 140 24.46 -2.71 6.72
CA ASN A 140 23.54 -1.63 7.07
C ASN A 140 22.12 -1.92 6.55
N THR A 141 21.12 -1.85 7.42
CA THR A 141 19.73 -2.25 7.14
C THR A 141 19.11 -1.44 6.00
N VAL A 142 19.36 -0.13 5.92
CA VAL A 142 18.81 0.71 4.86
C VAL A 142 19.40 0.31 3.51
N ASN A 143 20.72 0.11 3.46
CA ASN A 143 21.39 -0.36 2.23
C ASN A 143 20.87 -1.74 1.78
N PHE A 144 20.62 -2.64 2.74
CA PHE A 144 20.00 -3.94 2.45
C PHE A 144 18.61 -3.79 1.82
N LEU A 145 17.73 -2.97 2.41
CA LEU A 145 16.38 -2.75 1.92
C LEU A 145 16.37 -2.11 0.51
N VAL A 146 17.22 -1.10 0.30
CA VAL A 146 17.39 -0.45 -1.01
C VAL A 146 17.91 -1.45 -2.05
N GLY A 147 18.92 -2.25 -1.69
CA GLY A 147 19.49 -3.28 -2.56
C GLY A 147 18.48 -4.35 -2.95
N LEU A 148 17.68 -4.84 -1.99
CA LEU A 148 16.63 -5.82 -2.23
C LEU A 148 15.51 -5.27 -3.13
N ASN A 149 15.05 -4.04 -2.86
CA ASN A 149 14.05 -3.39 -3.71
C ASN A 149 14.57 -3.19 -5.14
N ALA A 150 15.82 -2.73 -5.31
CA ALA A 150 16.43 -2.57 -6.62
C ALA A 150 16.64 -3.91 -7.34
N ARG A 151 16.93 -4.99 -6.61
CA ARG A 151 17.02 -6.34 -7.17
C ARG A 151 15.68 -6.81 -7.73
N LEU A 152 14.59 -6.67 -6.96
CA LEU A 152 13.26 -7.04 -7.43
C LEU A 152 12.83 -6.20 -8.64
N GLN A 153 13.16 -4.91 -8.66
CA GLN A 153 12.88 -4.06 -9.83
C GLN A 153 13.58 -4.56 -11.11
N ARG A 154 14.75 -5.17 -11.00
CA ARG A 154 15.47 -5.76 -12.15
C ARG A 154 14.94 -7.14 -12.54
N GLU A 155 14.54 -7.95 -11.57
CA GLU A 155 14.12 -9.34 -11.81
C GLU A 155 12.63 -9.48 -12.19
N ILE A 156 11.79 -8.52 -11.80
CA ILE A 156 10.34 -8.56 -12.04
C ILE A 156 9.96 -7.46 -13.04
N ALA A 157 9.61 -7.85 -14.27
CA ALA A 157 9.19 -6.92 -15.31
C ALA A 157 7.84 -6.27 -14.98
N TYR A 158 7.73 -4.97 -15.18
CA TYR A 158 6.48 -4.26 -14.92
C TYR A 158 5.45 -4.50 -16.03
N ILE A 159 4.22 -4.86 -15.66
CA ILE A 159 3.07 -4.94 -16.56
C ILE A 159 1.86 -4.21 -16.00
N VAL A 160 1.04 -3.66 -16.90
CA VAL A 160 -0.30 -3.18 -16.56
C VAL A 160 -1.27 -4.33 -16.78
N ARG A 161 -2.10 -4.62 -15.77
CA ARG A 161 -3.06 -5.72 -15.82
C ARG A 161 -4.38 -5.31 -15.18
N MET A 162 -5.48 -5.75 -15.76
CA MET A 162 -6.83 -5.30 -15.40
C MET A 162 -7.56 -6.27 -14.46
N GLU A 163 -7.03 -7.48 -14.25
CA GLU A 163 -7.66 -8.47 -13.39
C GLU A 163 -7.68 -7.96 -11.94
N THR A 164 -8.65 -8.44 -11.17
CA THR A 164 -8.73 -8.10 -9.75
C THR A 164 -7.70 -8.89 -8.93
N GLY A 165 -7.50 -8.47 -7.69
CA GLY A 165 -6.59 -9.15 -6.76
C GLY A 165 -5.11 -8.89 -7.00
N VAL A 166 -4.29 -9.48 -6.15
CA VAL A 166 -2.83 -9.39 -6.17
C VAL A 166 -2.29 -10.78 -6.47
N TYR A 167 -1.29 -10.89 -7.33
CA TYR A 167 -0.59 -12.16 -7.52
C TYR A 167 0.10 -12.55 -6.22
N SER A 168 0.01 -13.84 -5.89
CA SER A 168 0.84 -14.44 -4.86
C SER A 168 2.33 -14.27 -5.20
N PRO A 169 3.23 -14.39 -4.20
CA PRO A 169 4.65 -14.44 -4.45
C PRO A 169 5.05 -15.51 -5.48
N GLU A 170 4.41 -16.68 -5.44
CA GLU A 170 4.66 -17.77 -6.40
C GLU A 170 4.27 -17.38 -7.82
N GLU A 171 3.09 -16.81 -8.03
CA GLU A 171 2.65 -16.34 -9.35
C GLU A 171 3.58 -15.25 -9.90
N THR A 172 3.98 -14.30 -9.04
CA THR A 172 4.85 -13.18 -9.44
C THR A 172 6.25 -13.68 -9.83
N LEU A 173 6.84 -14.59 -9.04
CA LEU A 173 8.15 -15.17 -9.31
C LEU A 173 8.12 -16.11 -10.53
N ALA A 174 7.06 -16.92 -10.69
CA ALA A 174 6.90 -17.81 -11.84
C ALA A 174 6.77 -17.02 -13.15
N ALA A 175 6.01 -15.92 -13.13
CA ALA A 175 5.80 -15.10 -14.30
C ALA A 175 7.00 -14.18 -14.62
N GLY A 176 7.84 -13.88 -13.62
CA GLY A 176 8.92 -12.89 -13.74
C GLY A 176 8.42 -11.48 -14.07
N LYS A 177 7.14 -11.21 -13.81
CA LYS A 177 6.48 -9.94 -14.15
C LYS A 177 5.25 -9.70 -13.28
N GLY A 178 4.89 -8.43 -13.08
CA GLY A 178 3.73 -8.05 -12.30
C GLY A 178 3.43 -6.55 -12.37
N SER A 179 2.26 -6.16 -11.89
CA SER A 179 1.89 -4.76 -11.65
C SER A 179 2.49 -4.25 -10.34
N CYS A 180 2.38 -2.95 -10.06
CA CYS A 180 2.93 -2.33 -8.85
C CYS A 180 2.47 -3.02 -7.56
N ARG A 181 1.22 -3.48 -7.51
CA ARG A 181 0.68 -4.23 -6.36
C ARG A 181 1.29 -5.63 -6.23
N ASP A 182 1.64 -6.28 -7.32
CA ASP A 182 2.17 -7.65 -7.30
C ASP A 182 3.62 -7.64 -6.78
N SER A 183 4.45 -6.75 -7.34
CA SER A 183 5.84 -6.58 -6.87
C SER A 183 5.91 -6.06 -5.42
N SER A 184 5.00 -5.15 -5.04
CA SER A 184 4.92 -4.67 -3.65
C SER A 184 4.54 -5.78 -2.68
N TRP A 185 3.61 -6.66 -3.04
CA TRP A 185 3.22 -7.77 -2.18
C TRP A 185 4.30 -8.83 -2.06
N LEU A 186 4.99 -9.15 -3.16
CA LEU A 186 6.17 -10.00 -3.15
C LEU A 186 7.24 -9.44 -2.19
N LEU A 187 7.56 -8.15 -2.28
CA LEU A 187 8.53 -7.51 -1.37
C LEU A 187 8.08 -7.58 0.09
N VAL A 188 6.80 -7.30 0.38
CA VAL A 188 6.24 -7.42 1.75
C VAL A 188 6.43 -8.84 2.30
N GLN A 189 6.13 -9.88 1.50
CA GLN A 189 6.27 -11.27 1.91
C GLN A 189 7.73 -11.69 2.09
N ILE A 190 8.65 -11.20 1.25
CA ILE A 190 10.08 -11.41 1.43
C ILE A 190 10.54 -10.80 2.75
N LEU A 191 10.22 -9.53 3.01
CA LEU A 191 10.63 -8.84 4.23
C LEU A 191 10.09 -9.53 5.49
N ARG A 192 8.84 -9.97 5.47
CA ARG A 192 8.22 -10.75 6.56
C ARG A 192 8.95 -12.06 6.84
N ASN A 193 9.31 -12.81 5.79
CA ASN A 193 10.12 -14.03 5.91
C ASN A 193 11.55 -13.76 6.41
N LEU A 194 12.06 -12.54 6.22
CA LEU A 194 13.35 -12.09 6.78
C LEU A 194 13.22 -11.49 8.19
N GLY A 195 12.03 -11.50 8.77
CA GLY A 195 11.77 -10.99 10.11
C GLY A 195 11.53 -9.48 10.20
N ILE A 196 11.54 -8.75 9.08
CA ILE A 196 11.35 -7.30 9.02
C ILE A 196 9.85 -6.98 8.90
N ALA A 197 9.37 -6.08 9.76
CA ALA A 197 7.98 -5.64 9.71
C ALA A 197 7.70 -4.86 8.41
N ALA A 198 6.73 -5.31 7.63
CA ALA A 198 6.34 -4.70 6.36
C ALA A 198 4.83 -4.65 6.21
N ARG A 199 4.35 -3.54 5.63
CA ARG A 199 2.93 -3.32 5.33
C ARG A 199 2.75 -2.89 3.88
N PHE A 200 1.62 -3.29 3.31
CA PHE A 200 1.20 -2.89 1.97
C PHE A 200 0.55 -1.50 2.04
N VAL A 201 0.93 -0.61 1.12
CA VAL A 201 0.41 0.76 1.04
C VAL A 201 -0.01 1.09 -0.39
N SER A 202 -0.90 2.09 -0.53
CA SER A 202 -1.33 2.64 -1.82
C SER A 202 -1.34 4.16 -1.77
N GLY A 203 -1.22 4.80 -2.94
CA GLY A 203 -1.29 6.24 -3.05
C GLY A 203 -1.45 6.69 -4.50
N TYR A 204 -1.44 8.00 -4.70
CA TYR A 204 -1.37 8.60 -6.03
C TYR A 204 0.08 8.68 -6.49
N LEU A 205 0.33 8.26 -7.72
CA LEU A 205 1.59 8.52 -8.43
C LEU A 205 1.35 9.75 -9.30
N ILE A 206 2.08 10.84 -9.03
CA ILE A 206 1.93 12.16 -9.63
C ILE A 206 3.26 12.58 -10.22
#